data_AF-A0A9X7W2I4-F1
#
_entry.id   AF-A0A9X7W2I4-F1
#
_cell.length_a   1.000
_cell.length_b   1.000
_cell.length_c   1.000
_cell.angle_alpha   90.00
_cell.angle_beta   90.00
_cell.angle_gamma   90.00
#
_symmetry.space_group_name_H-M   'P 1'
#
loop_
_entity.id
_entity.type
_entity.pdbx_description
1 polymer ?
#
loop_
_entity_poly.entity_id
_entity_poly.type
_entity_poly.pdbx_seq_one_letter_code
_entity_poly.pdbx_strand_id
1 'polypeptide(L)'
;MRTSRDDLGNWLKGASEVPWSKDLEERIVRQAEAMLEDNPGATTMSSGSAQRRRTKRRRRDLRSWLAVLGGVAAAVLVAVAVWNTGTQQQLPTDPLINTTTSGALPVHQEQTAMAQNTIGLRSAPIEVRGLGLASSTPGGPLDEVVATLVNTGNTPISKPDVFGVLSFHNSSVSTSAVLQSVDWITFVDAPNQTLMPGQSAVWTFQPTTAPTDGHNNLTDTPSLQFYWAGTASGNAVTATWHISPVQIAIQGVDIRSTWTTGEAFGVRTTIRNTSHSPLHWSKMLAIIWFDNSSQFGFTEPGVSRYFSTIPSLTGSSNTLNPGATVPLTFRLVGPVDPTLTSQQPHVLLIQEGTN
;
A
#
# COMPACT_ATOMS: atom_id res chain seq x y z
N MET A 1 26.89 11.14 -37.37
CA MET A 1 26.75 9.76 -37.87
C MET A 1 25.29 9.51 -38.16
N ARG A 2 24.92 9.31 -39.44
CA ARG A 2 23.53 9.00 -39.86
C ARG A 2 23.43 7.49 -40.03
N THR A 3 22.82 6.79 -39.08
CA THR A 3 22.41 5.40 -39.28
C THR A 3 21.18 5.39 -40.18
N SER A 4 21.24 4.58 -41.24
CA SER A 4 20.18 4.52 -42.24
C SER A 4 18.98 3.78 -41.65
N ARG A 5 17.78 4.12 -42.10
CA ARG A 5 16.51 3.50 -41.65
C ARG A 5 16.47 1.99 -41.94
N ASP A 6 17.35 1.52 -42.81
CA ASP A 6 17.46 0.12 -43.23
C ASP A 6 18.26 -0.74 -42.22
N ASP A 7 19.17 -0.12 -41.45
CA ASP A 7 19.96 -0.82 -40.42
C ASP A 7 19.09 -1.23 -39.22
N LEU A 8 18.07 -0.42 -38.89
CA LEU A 8 17.11 -0.73 -37.84
C LEU A 8 16.16 -1.88 -38.24
N GLY A 9 15.80 -1.96 -39.53
CA GLY A 9 14.94 -3.01 -40.06
C GLY A 9 15.62 -4.39 -40.07
N ASN A 10 16.92 -4.41 -40.36
CA ASN A 10 17.70 -5.65 -40.30
C ASN A 10 18.01 -6.10 -38.87
N TRP A 11 18.21 -5.15 -37.94
CA TRP A 11 18.38 -5.48 -36.52
C TRP A 11 17.10 -6.07 -35.89
N LEU A 12 15.92 -5.53 -36.23
CA LEU A 12 14.64 -6.05 -35.75
C LEU A 12 14.29 -7.43 -36.32
N LYS A 13 14.72 -7.75 -37.54
CA LYS A 13 14.56 -9.10 -38.12
C LYS A 13 15.50 -10.13 -37.49
N GLY A 14 16.68 -9.72 -37.01
CA GLY A 14 17.61 -10.59 -36.29
C GLY A 14 17.19 -10.89 -34.85
N ALA A 15 16.39 -10.03 -34.22
CA ALA A 15 15.95 -10.17 -32.83
C ALA A 15 14.69 -11.04 -32.65
N SER A 16 13.99 -11.43 -33.72
CA SER A 16 12.76 -12.23 -33.65
C SER A 16 12.97 -13.75 -33.72
N GLU A 17 14.20 -14.23 -33.90
CA GLU A 17 14.52 -15.66 -33.87
C GLU A 17 15.40 -15.99 -32.66
N VAL A 18 14.79 -15.93 -31.47
CA VAL A 18 15.33 -16.62 -30.30
C VAL A 18 14.91 -18.09 -30.43
N PRO A 19 15.82 -19.06 -30.49
CA PRO A 19 15.47 -20.47 -30.64
C PRO A 19 14.93 -20.99 -29.30
N TRP A 20 13.65 -20.74 -29.03
CA TRP A 20 12.93 -21.48 -28.02
C TRP A 20 12.78 -22.91 -28.55
N SER A 21 13.67 -23.76 -28.05
CA SER A 21 13.96 -25.10 -28.55
C SER A 21 12.73 -26.01 -28.56
N LYS A 22 12.57 -26.79 -29.63
CA LYS A 22 11.66 -27.95 -29.71
C LYS A 22 11.73 -28.87 -28.48
N ASP A 23 12.88 -28.93 -27.81
CA ASP A 23 13.08 -29.64 -26.54
C ASP A 23 12.10 -29.21 -25.42
N LEU A 24 11.69 -27.94 -25.38
CA LEU A 24 10.80 -27.44 -24.34
C LEU A 24 9.34 -27.81 -24.65
N GLU A 25 8.98 -27.80 -25.94
CA GLU A 25 7.69 -28.31 -26.42
C GLU A 25 7.56 -29.82 -26.18
N GLU A 26 8.60 -30.60 -26.49
CA GLU A 26 8.63 -32.04 -26.22
C GLU A 26 8.57 -32.36 -24.71
N ARG A 27 9.20 -31.55 -23.86
CA ARG A 27 9.12 -31.71 -22.39
C ARG A 27 7.71 -31.45 -21.86
N ILE A 28 7.02 -30.42 -22.38
CA ILE A 28 5.63 -30.11 -21.98
C ILE A 28 4.69 -31.24 -22.40
N VAL A 29 4.80 -31.75 -23.63
CA VAL A 29 3.95 -32.84 -24.12
C VAL A 29 4.17 -34.12 -23.31
N ARG A 30 5.44 -34.48 -23.06
CA ARG A 30 5.77 -35.69 -22.29
C ARG A 30 5.30 -35.61 -20.83
N GLN A 31 5.30 -34.41 -20.24
CA GLN A 31 4.81 -34.20 -18.88
C GLN A 31 3.27 -34.21 -18.79
N ALA A 32 2.57 -33.74 -19.84
CA ALA A 32 1.12 -33.83 -19.94
C ALA A 32 0.63 -35.28 -20.15
N GLU A 33 1.36 -36.09 -20.92
CA GLU A 33 1.06 -37.52 -21.10
C GLU A 33 1.25 -38.31 -19.80
N ALA A 34 2.32 -38.03 -19.04
CA ALA A 34 2.57 -38.67 -17.75
C ALA A 34 1.48 -38.35 -16.70
N MET A 35 0.88 -37.15 -16.74
CA MET A 35 -0.24 -36.78 -15.85
C MET A 35 -1.57 -37.46 -16.21
N LEU A 36 -1.72 -37.93 -17.45
CA LEU A 36 -2.92 -38.64 -17.89
C LEU A 36 -2.87 -40.15 -17.56
N GLU A 37 -1.68 -40.72 -17.42
CA GLU A 37 -1.52 -42.14 -17.04
C GLU A 37 -1.71 -42.40 -15.53
N ASP A 38 -1.61 -41.39 -14.67
CA ASP A 38 -1.59 -41.57 -13.21
C ASP A 38 -2.99 -41.55 -12.54
N ASN A 39 -4.06 -41.77 -13.32
CA ASN A 39 -5.44 -41.81 -12.77
C ASN A 39 -6.25 -43.04 -13.25
N PRO A 40 -5.96 -44.26 -12.74
CA PRO A 40 -6.74 -45.45 -13.05
C PRO A 40 -7.92 -45.55 -12.08
N GLY A 41 -9.03 -44.86 -12.35
CA GLY A 41 -10.13 -44.88 -11.38
C GLY A 41 -11.43 -44.19 -11.75
N ALA A 42 -12.00 -44.44 -12.94
CA ALA A 42 -13.42 -44.16 -13.18
C ALA A 42 -13.98 -44.93 -14.39
N THR A 43 -14.26 -46.22 -14.20
CA THR A 43 -15.17 -46.99 -15.08
C THR A 43 -16.44 -47.37 -14.34
N THR A 44 -17.54 -47.38 -15.10
CA THR A 44 -18.91 -47.91 -14.86
C THR A 44 -19.96 -46.88 -14.36
N MET A 45 -21.18 -46.77 -14.89
CA MET A 45 -21.93 -47.66 -15.82
C MET A 45 -23.15 -46.96 -16.47
N SER A 46 -23.53 -47.46 -17.66
CA SER A 46 -24.91 -47.74 -18.16
C SER A 46 -25.93 -46.58 -18.32
N SER A 47 -26.33 -46.20 -19.55
CA SER A 47 -27.51 -46.67 -20.34
C SER A 47 -28.88 -46.24 -19.78
N GLY A 48 -29.86 -45.68 -20.52
CA GLY A 48 -29.95 -45.33 -21.94
C GLY A 48 -31.27 -44.62 -22.31
N SER A 49 -31.42 -44.40 -23.62
CA SER A 49 -32.64 -44.14 -24.40
C SER A 49 -33.27 -42.72 -24.47
N ALA A 50 -33.44 -42.29 -25.73
CA ALA A 50 -34.60 -41.65 -26.35
C ALA A 50 -34.42 -40.25 -26.97
N GLN A 51 -34.80 -40.23 -28.27
CA GLN A 51 -35.33 -39.11 -29.07
C GLN A 51 -34.41 -38.09 -29.74
N ARG A 52 -34.17 -38.38 -31.03
CA ARG A 52 -34.25 -37.49 -32.21
C ARG A 52 -34.78 -36.07 -31.94
N ARG A 53 -34.02 -35.06 -32.37
CA ARG A 53 -34.44 -34.16 -33.46
C ARG A 53 -33.26 -33.37 -34.04
N ARG A 54 -33.17 -33.40 -35.37
CA ARG A 54 -32.29 -32.60 -36.23
C ARG A 54 -32.57 -31.11 -36.03
N THR A 55 -31.52 -30.29 -35.89
CA THR A 55 -31.40 -29.03 -36.64
C THR A 55 -29.92 -28.73 -36.91
N LYS A 56 -29.61 -28.55 -38.20
CA LYS A 56 -28.34 -28.00 -38.69
C LYS A 56 -28.31 -26.50 -38.42
N ARG A 57 -27.24 -25.96 -37.82
CA ARG A 57 -26.77 -24.58 -38.13
C ARG A 57 -25.39 -24.28 -37.52
N ARG A 58 -24.51 -23.83 -38.42
CA ARG A 58 -23.33 -22.95 -38.26
C ARG A 58 -22.15 -23.46 -37.41
N ARG A 59 -21.18 -24.02 -38.14
CA ARG A 59 -19.75 -23.90 -37.81
C ARG A 59 -19.37 -22.41 -37.80
N ARG A 60 -18.90 -21.92 -36.65
CA ARG A 60 -18.04 -20.75 -36.52
C ARG A 60 -16.87 -21.17 -35.64
N ASP A 61 -15.68 -20.85 -36.14
CA ASP A 61 -14.39 -21.24 -35.60
C ASP A 61 -14.19 -20.77 -34.17
N LEU A 62 -13.95 -21.74 -33.27
CA LEU A 62 -13.67 -21.57 -31.84
C LEU A 62 -12.17 -21.80 -31.54
N ARG A 63 -11.30 -21.61 -32.54
CA ARG A 63 -9.85 -21.88 -32.45
C ARG A 63 -9.00 -20.67 -32.05
N SER A 64 -9.58 -19.55 -31.63
CA SER A 64 -8.83 -18.34 -31.22
C SER A 64 -8.87 -18.01 -29.73
N TRP A 65 -9.41 -18.87 -28.86
CA TRP A 65 -9.51 -18.59 -27.42
C TRP A 65 -8.54 -19.37 -26.52
N LEU A 66 -7.71 -20.27 -27.06
CA LEU A 66 -6.78 -21.09 -26.27
C LEU A 66 -5.32 -20.61 -26.26
N ALA A 67 -5.02 -19.44 -26.82
CA ALA A 67 -3.65 -18.91 -26.89
C ALA A 67 -3.28 -17.90 -25.77
N VAL A 68 -4.19 -17.59 -24.82
CA VAL A 68 -3.95 -16.54 -23.80
C VAL A 68 -3.83 -17.08 -22.36
N LEU A 69 -4.09 -18.37 -22.11
CA LEU A 69 -4.07 -18.95 -20.76
C LEU A 69 -2.88 -19.87 -20.46
N GLY A 70 -1.94 -20.03 -21.39
CA GLY A 70 -0.78 -20.94 -21.23
C GLY A 70 0.44 -20.36 -20.51
N GLY A 71 0.45 -19.07 -20.16
CA GLY A 71 1.66 -18.38 -19.70
C GLY A 71 1.84 -18.21 -18.18
N VAL A 72 0.81 -18.48 -17.37
CA VAL A 72 0.84 -18.10 -15.92
C VAL A 72 0.86 -19.31 -14.98
N ALA A 73 0.57 -20.53 -15.46
CA ALA A 73 0.43 -21.71 -14.61
C ALA A 73 1.75 -22.39 -14.18
N ALA A 74 2.88 -22.11 -14.84
CA ALA A 74 4.15 -22.79 -14.53
C ALA A 74 4.97 -22.14 -13.40
N ALA A 75 4.69 -20.89 -13.02
CA ALA A 75 5.44 -20.20 -11.97
C ALA A 75 4.86 -20.41 -10.55
N VAL A 76 3.62 -20.88 -10.43
CA VAL A 76 2.92 -21.00 -9.14
C VAL A 76 3.13 -22.38 -8.46
N LEU A 77 3.49 -23.42 -9.21
CA LEU A 77 3.59 -24.78 -8.66
C LEU A 77 4.93 -25.13 -7.98
N VAL A 78 5.95 -24.26 -8.05
CA VAL A 78 7.22 -24.49 -7.32
C VAL A 78 7.21 -23.85 -5.92
N ALA A 79 6.27 -22.95 -5.62
CA ALA A 79 6.23 -22.23 -4.34
C ALA A 79 5.47 -22.96 -3.20
N VAL A 80 4.72 -24.03 -3.49
CA VAL A 80 3.85 -24.69 -2.48
C VAL A 80 4.49 -25.93 -1.84
N ALA A 81 5.62 -26.41 -2.36
CA ALA A 81 6.23 -27.68 -1.90
C ALA A 81 7.18 -27.56 -0.68
N VAL A 82 7.48 -26.35 -0.17
CA VAL A 82 8.46 -26.15 0.93
C VAL A 82 7.82 -25.81 2.29
N TRP A 83 6.52 -25.53 2.36
CA TRP A 83 5.94 -25.03 3.63
C TRP A 83 5.41 -26.10 4.59
N ASN A 84 5.40 -27.39 4.22
CA ASN A 84 4.70 -28.39 5.05
C ASN A 84 5.63 -29.40 5.72
N THR A 85 6.61 -28.93 6.50
CA THR A 85 7.28 -29.75 7.54
C THR A 85 7.84 -28.84 8.64
N GLY A 86 7.17 -28.77 9.79
CA GLY A 86 7.64 -28.01 10.95
C GLY A 86 6.69 -28.12 12.14
N THR A 87 6.96 -29.07 13.01
CA THR A 87 6.11 -29.67 14.05
C THR A 87 5.91 -28.84 15.33
N GLN A 88 4.68 -28.89 15.85
CA GLN A 88 4.23 -29.14 17.25
C GLN A 88 4.90 -28.44 18.45
N GLN A 89 4.08 -27.88 19.35
CA GLN A 89 3.83 -28.46 20.70
C GLN A 89 2.66 -27.77 21.44
N GLN A 90 1.75 -28.58 21.96
CA GLN A 90 0.64 -28.20 22.85
C GLN A 90 1.05 -28.36 24.34
N LEU A 91 0.71 -27.34 25.14
CA LEU A 91 0.20 -27.30 26.53
C LEU A 91 0.91 -28.07 27.68
N PRO A 92 0.94 -27.49 28.91
CA PRO A 92 -0.18 -27.67 29.85
C PRO A 92 -0.63 -26.43 30.66
N THR A 93 -1.91 -26.46 31.01
CA THR A 93 -2.62 -25.65 32.03
C THR A 93 -2.10 -25.93 33.46
N ASP A 94 -2.10 -24.91 34.34
CA ASP A 94 -3.01 -24.88 35.50
C ASP A 94 -2.90 -23.59 36.36
N PRO A 95 -3.91 -23.30 37.22
CA PRO A 95 -4.27 -21.95 37.66
C PRO A 95 -3.82 -21.63 39.10
N LEU A 96 -3.83 -20.34 39.47
CA LEU A 96 -4.06 -19.95 40.87
C LEU A 96 -4.62 -18.53 41.03
N ILE A 97 -5.43 -18.44 42.08
CA ILE A 97 -6.46 -17.45 42.44
C ILE A 97 -5.85 -16.29 43.23
N ASN A 98 -6.38 -15.06 43.07
CA ASN A 98 -6.82 -14.18 44.19
C ASN A 98 -7.40 -12.83 43.72
N THR A 99 -8.73 -12.72 43.86
CA THR A 99 -9.51 -11.63 44.49
C THR A 99 -8.84 -10.26 44.73
N THR A 100 -9.44 -9.15 44.26
CA THR A 100 -10.38 -8.31 45.04
C THR A 100 -10.76 -7.00 44.30
N THR A 101 -12.07 -6.82 44.14
CA THR A 101 -12.89 -5.59 44.37
C THR A 101 -12.68 -4.28 43.59
N SER A 102 -13.84 -3.79 43.12
CA SER A 102 -14.28 -2.38 43.02
C SER A 102 -14.09 -1.68 41.68
N GLY A 103 -15.25 -1.28 41.13
CA GLY A 103 -15.37 -0.61 39.86
C GLY A 103 -14.79 0.80 39.82
N ALA A 104 -14.29 1.14 38.64
CA ALA A 104 -14.26 2.48 38.11
C ALA A 104 -14.31 2.33 36.58
N LEU A 105 -15.19 3.12 35.95
CA LEU A 105 -15.23 3.32 34.51
C LEU A 105 -13.82 3.65 33.99
N PRO A 106 -13.37 3.12 32.85
CA PRO A 106 -12.14 3.60 32.24
C PRO A 106 -12.40 5.02 31.70
N VAL A 107 -12.04 6.01 32.50
CA VAL A 107 -11.74 7.37 32.06
C VAL A 107 -10.66 7.24 30.98
N HIS A 108 -10.88 7.90 29.84
CA HIS A 108 -9.89 8.06 28.79
C HIS A 108 -8.52 8.30 29.39
N GLN A 109 -7.60 7.37 29.17
CA GLN A 109 -6.19 7.63 29.40
C GLN A 109 -5.82 8.76 28.44
N GLU A 110 -5.71 9.97 29.00
CA GLU A 110 -4.84 10.98 28.42
C GLU A 110 -3.52 10.29 28.16
N GLN A 111 -3.18 10.22 26.88
CA GLN A 111 -1.93 9.72 26.38
C GLN A 111 -0.86 10.72 26.82
N THR A 112 -0.43 10.64 28.08
CA THR A 112 0.68 11.39 28.65
C THR A 112 1.97 10.79 28.13
N ALA A 113 2.16 10.86 26.82
CA ALA A 113 3.41 10.56 26.17
C ALA A 113 3.93 11.83 25.51
N MET A 114 5.20 12.12 25.80
CA MET A 114 6.19 12.78 24.96
C MET A 114 6.69 14.14 25.44
N ALA A 115 7.80 14.08 26.18
CA ALA A 115 8.81 15.14 26.26
C ALA A 115 9.71 15.20 25.00
N GLN A 116 9.28 14.62 23.88
CA GLN A 116 9.99 14.70 22.60
C GLN A 116 9.04 15.27 21.55
N ASN A 117 9.29 16.52 21.14
CA ASN A 117 8.52 17.23 20.11
C ASN A 117 8.89 16.77 18.68
N THR A 118 9.47 15.58 18.54
CA THR A 118 10.04 15.08 17.28
C THR A 118 9.90 13.58 17.17
N ILE A 119 9.65 13.11 15.96
CA ILE A 119 9.73 11.69 15.58
C ILE A 119 10.94 11.52 14.67
N GLY A 120 11.90 10.71 15.10
CA GLY A 120 13.00 10.27 14.26
C GLY A 120 12.55 9.09 13.39
N LEU A 121 12.82 9.17 12.10
CA LEU A 121 12.61 8.11 11.12
C LEU A 121 13.95 7.67 10.53
N ARG A 122 14.06 6.40 10.16
CA ARG A 122 15.22 5.83 9.47
C ARG A 122 14.83 5.40 8.08
N SER A 123 15.49 5.95 7.07
CA SER A 123 15.28 5.60 5.67
C SER A 123 15.62 4.13 5.45
N ALA A 124 14.74 3.42 4.76
CA ALA A 124 15.04 2.08 4.29
C ALA A 124 16.04 2.16 3.13
N PRO A 125 16.97 1.20 2.96
CA PRO A 125 17.93 1.20 1.86
C PRO A 125 17.25 0.68 0.57
N ILE A 126 16.11 1.28 0.20
CA ILE A 126 15.39 1.03 -1.04
C ILE A 126 15.63 2.22 -1.96
N GLU A 127 16.33 1.98 -3.06
CA GLU A 127 16.54 2.97 -4.12
C GLU A 127 15.38 2.89 -5.12
N VAL A 128 14.78 4.04 -5.44
CA VAL A 128 13.74 4.17 -6.47
C VAL A 128 14.40 4.62 -7.78
N ARG A 129 14.61 3.69 -8.72
CA ARG A 129 15.37 3.96 -9.97
C ARG A 129 14.55 4.45 -11.16
N GLY A 130 13.26 4.14 -11.15
CA GLY A 130 12.31 4.62 -12.13
C GLY A 130 11.02 4.87 -11.41
N LEU A 131 10.50 6.09 -11.48
CA LEU A 131 9.23 6.46 -10.90
C LEU A 131 8.48 7.27 -11.96
N GLY A 132 7.29 6.82 -12.30
CA GLY A 132 6.51 7.44 -13.36
C GLY A 132 5.05 7.05 -13.30
N LEU A 133 4.31 7.60 -14.25
CA LEU A 133 2.88 7.35 -14.40
C LEU A 133 2.65 6.37 -15.55
N ALA A 134 1.70 5.46 -15.37
CA ALA A 134 1.25 4.51 -16.37
C ALA A 134 -0.27 4.45 -16.42
N SER A 135 -0.80 3.81 -17.46
CA SER A 135 -2.22 3.57 -17.59
C SER A 135 -2.53 2.12 -17.23
N SER A 136 -3.51 1.94 -16.33
CA SER A 136 -4.05 0.63 -15.95
C SER A 136 -4.66 -0.15 -17.12
N THR A 137 -5.06 0.57 -18.19
CA THR A 137 -5.66 0.00 -19.39
C THR A 137 -4.98 0.49 -20.67
N PRO A 138 -4.85 -0.33 -21.73
CA PRO A 138 -4.27 0.13 -22.99
C PRO A 138 -5.04 1.33 -23.58
N GLY A 139 -4.39 2.49 -23.68
CA GLY A 139 -4.98 3.74 -24.18
C GLY A 139 -5.89 4.47 -23.17
N GLY A 140 -5.92 4.02 -21.91
CA GLY A 140 -6.63 4.68 -20.82
C GLY A 140 -5.88 5.88 -20.21
N PRO A 141 -6.42 6.45 -19.13
CA PRO A 141 -5.78 7.54 -18.40
C PRO A 141 -4.52 7.08 -17.68
N LEU A 142 -3.57 7.99 -17.46
CA LEU A 142 -2.38 7.75 -16.63
C LEU A 142 -2.76 7.74 -15.15
N ASP A 143 -3.37 6.65 -14.69
CA ASP A 143 -4.00 6.51 -13.37
C ASP A 143 -3.19 5.65 -12.38
N GLU A 144 -2.05 5.10 -12.80
CA GLU A 144 -1.17 4.27 -11.98
C GLU A 144 0.20 4.94 -11.77
N VAL A 145 0.79 4.69 -10.60
CA VAL A 145 2.20 4.96 -10.33
C VAL A 145 2.98 3.67 -10.50
N VAL A 146 4.07 3.73 -11.27
CA VAL A 146 4.99 2.61 -11.48
C VAL A 146 6.36 2.99 -10.95
N ALA A 147 6.88 2.15 -10.06
CA ALA A 147 8.19 2.30 -9.45
C ALA A 147 9.08 1.08 -9.71
N THR A 148 10.37 1.29 -9.99
CA THR A 148 11.39 0.24 -9.95
C THR A 148 12.18 0.40 -8.65
N LEU A 149 12.01 -0.56 -7.75
CA LEU A 149 12.61 -0.56 -6.42
C LEU A 149 13.82 -1.48 -6.40
N VAL A 150 14.94 -1.03 -5.85
CA VAL A 150 16.14 -1.83 -5.66
C VAL A 150 16.53 -1.83 -4.19
N ASN A 151 16.69 -3.01 -3.59
CA ASN A 151 17.26 -3.10 -2.26
C ASN A 151 18.79 -2.90 -2.34
N THR A 152 19.27 -1.77 -1.84
CA THR A 152 20.70 -1.40 -1.80
C THR A 152 21.36 -1.77 -0.47
N GLY A 153 20.60 -2.31 0.46
CA GLY A 153 21.08 -2.79 1.75
C GLY A 153 21.71 -4.17 1.67
N ASN A 154 22.05 -4.71 2.84
CA ASN A 154 22.66 -6.03 3.01
C ASN A 154 21.70 -7.07 3.64
N THR A 155 20.47 -6.69 3.94
CA THR A 155 19.44 -7.59 4.49
C THR A 155 18.23 -7.67 3.57
N PRO A 156 17.51 -8.80 3.52
CA PRO A 156 16.20 -8.86 2.88
C PRO A 156 15.25 -7.81 3.48
N ILE A 157 14.38 -7.24 2.65
CA ILE A 157 13.34 -6.30 3.08
C ILE A 157 11.99 -6.84 2.64
N SER A 158 11.10 -7.04 3.60
CA SER A 158 9.73 -7.48 3.38
C SER A 158 8.74 -6.35 3.67
N LYS A 159 7.50 -6.50 3.21
CA LYS A 159 6.42 -5.53 3.42
C LYS A 159 6.28 -5.03 4.87
N PRO A 160 6.23 -5.87 5.93
CA PRO A 160 6.07 -5.38 7.29
C PRO A 160 7.29 -4.62 7.84
N ASP A 161 8.46 -4.74 7.21
CA ASP A 161 9.67 -4.10 7.70
C ASP A 161 9.72 -2.59 7.40
N VAL A 162 8.92 -2.12 6.45
CA VAL A 162 8.99 -0.76 5.93
C VAL A 162 7.61 -0.18 5.66
N PHE A 163 7.51 1.14 5.67
CA PHE A 163 6.39 1.87 5.09
C PHE A 163 6.91 2.92 4.13
N GLY A 164 6.12 3.24 3.12
CA GLY A 164 6.40 4.25 2.12
C GLY A 164 5.61 5.53 2.36
N VAL A 165 6.16 6.63 1.90
CA VAL A 165 5.49 7.92 1.77
C VAL A 165 5.55 8.32 0.30
N LEU A 166 4.37 8.48 -0.30
CA LEU A 166 4.21 8.95 -1.67
C LEU A 166 3.69 10.38 -1.62
N SER A 167 4.36 11.27 -2.33
CA SER A 167 3.95 12.66 -2.51
C SER A 167 3.84 13.02 -3.99
N PHE A 168 2.97 13.96 -4.30
CA PHE A 168 2.83 14.57 -5.61
C PHE A 168 3.09 16.07 -5.50
N HIS A 169 3.83 16.60 -6.49
CA HIS A 169 4.27 17.99 -6.52
C HIS A 169 3.95 18.60 -7.89
N ASN A 170 3.36 19.81 -7.91
CA ASN A 170 3.08 20.54 -9.14
C ASN A 170 4.33 21.10 -9.86
N SER A 171 5.50 21.07 -9.21
CA SER A 171 6.76 21.59 -9.74
C SER A 171 7.92 20.65 -9.43
N SER A 172 8.99 20.72 -10.22
CA SER A 172 10.20 19.90 -10.07
C SER A 172 10.99 20.31 -8.82
N VAL A 173 10.43 20.10 -7.64
CA VAL A 173 11.09 20.37 -6.36
C VAL A 173 11.96 19.16 -6.01
N SER A 174 13.19 19.42 -5.55
CA SER A 174 14.17 18.37 -5.27
C SER A 174 13.67 17.39 -4.21
N THR A 175 13.89 16.10 -4.46
CA THR A 175 13.45 14.93 -3.67
C THR A 175 13.86 14.88 -2.20
N SER A 176 14.70 15.80 -1.71
CA SER A 176 15.24 15.75 -0.35
C SER A 176 14.28 16.25 0.74
N ALA A 177 13.13 16.81 0.39
CA ALA A 177 12.20 17.36 1.36
C ALA A 177 10.74 16.94 1.07
N VAL A 178 10.42 15.68 1.40
CA VAL A 178 9.14 15.02 1.11
C VAL A 178 7.92 15.76 1.65
N LEU A 179 8.07 16.62 2.67
CA LEU A 179 6.97 17.39 3.26
C LEU A 179 6.91 18.84 2.75
N GLN A 180 7.93 19.30 2.01
CA GLN A 180 8.00 20.69 1.55
C GLN A 180 7.30 20.81 0.20
N SER A 181 6.34 21.73 0.08
CA SER A 181 5.56 21.99 -1.15
C SER A 181 4.81 20.79 -1.74
N VAL A 182 4.15 20.02 -0.88
CA VAL A 182 3.35 18.86 -1.31
C VAL A 182 1.91 19.28 -1.54
N ASP A 183 1.42 19.05 -2.76
CA ASP A 183 0.01 19.25 -3.08
C ASP A 183 -0.85 18.07 -2.60
N TRP A 184 -0.26 16.86 -2.60
CA TRP A 184 -0.91 15.65 -2.12
C TRP A 184 0.09 14.63 -1.58
N ILE A 185 -0.23 13.98 -0.45
CA ILE A 185 0.63 13.00 0.22
C ILE A 185 -0.18 11.83 0.77
N THR A 186 0.36 10.62 0.70
CA THR A 186 -0.23 9.44 1.32
C THR A 186 0.84 8.46 1.84
N PHE A 187 0.41 7.58 2.75
CA PHE A 187 1.19 6.39 3.10
C PHE A 187 0.95 5.31 2.06
N VAL A 188 2.00 4.53 1.79
CA VAL A 188 1.91 3.36 0.93
C VAL A 188 2.64 2.19 1.58
N ASP A 189 2.14 0.99 1.35
CA ASP A 189 2.82 -0.23 1.78
C ASP A 189 3.92 -0.61 0.79
N ALA A 190 4.97 -1.27 1.25
CA ALA A 190 5.93 -1.91 0.34
C ALA A 190 5.29 -3.07 -0.47
N PRO A 191 5.94 -3.50 -1.57
CA PRO A 191 5.49 -4.64 -2.34
C PRO A 191 5.37 -5.90 -1.47
N ASN A 192 4.40 -6.78 -1.78
CA ASN A 192 4.25 -8.05 -1.09
C ASN A 192 5.45 -9.00 -1.32
N GLN A 193 6.25 -8.77 -2.36
CA GLN A 193 7.47 -9.51 -2.62
C GLN A 193 8.61 -9.02 -1.72
N THR A 194 9.26 -9.94 -1.03
CA THR A 194 10.52 -9.66 -0.31
C THR A 194 11.63 -9.29 -1.30
N LEU A 195 12.27 -8.14 -1.09
CA LEU A 195 13.42 -7.67 -1.87
C LEU A 195 14.71 -8.17 -1.22
N MET A 196 15.40 -9.10 -1.88
CA MET A 196 16.74 -9.53 -1.46
C MET A 196 17.79 -8.44 -1.75
N PRO A 197 18.93 -8.41 -1.04
CA PRO A 197 20.03 -7.50 -1.34
C PRO A 197 20.41 -7.50 -2.82
N GLY A 198 20.46 -6.31 -3.44
CA GLY A 198 20.75 -6.11 -4.87
C GLY A 198 19.60 -6.45 -5.82
N GLN A 199 18.49 -7.00 -5.32
CA GLN A 199 17.33 -7.36 -6.14
C GLN A 199 16.52 -6.13 -6.53
N SER A 200 16.04 -6.14 -7.77
CA SER A 200 15.09 -5.18 -8.33
C SER A 200 13.68 -5.77 -8.38
N ALA A 201 12.66 -4.97 -8.11
CA ALA A 201 11.26 -5.31 -8.38
C ALA A 201 10.54 -4.11 -9.00
N VAL A 202 9.63 -4.40 -9.93
CA VAL A 202 8.68 -3.41 -10.44
C VAL A 202 7.45 -3.44 -9.54
N TRP A 203 7.00 -2.28 -9.12
CA TRP A 203 5.88 -2.10 -8.24
C TRP A 203 4.91 -1.08 -8.83
N THR A 204 3.66 -1.50 -8.99
CA THR A 204 2.60 -0.68 -9.58
C THR A 204 1.45 -0.58 -8.60
N PHE A 205 0.89 0.61 -8.44
CA PHE A 205 -0.29 0.82 -7.61
C PHE A 205 -1.06 2.07 -8.08
N GLN A 206 -2.34 2.13 -7.72
CA GLN A 206 -3.22 3.25 -8.03
C GLN A 206 -3.38 4.13 -6.77
N PRO A 207 -2.86 5.37 -6.75
CA PRO A 207 -3.04 6.26 -5.61
C PRO A 207 -4.47 6.82 -5.59
N THR A 208 -5.26 6.38 -4.62
CA THR A 208 -6.64 6.86 -4.46
C THR A 208 -6.65 8.35 -4.11
N THR A 209 -7.44 9.17 -4.82
CA THR A 209 -7.58 10.64 -4.62
C THR A 209 -6.36 11.50 -4.91
N ALA A 210 -5.31 10.94 -5.53
CA ALA A 210 -4.27 11.80 -6.07
C ALA A 210 -4.84 12.77 -7.12
N PRO A 211 -4.27 13.98 -7.27
CA PRO A 211 -4.78 14.99 -8.19
C PRO A 211 -4.81 14.50 -9.64
N THR A 212 -6.00 14.54 -10.25
CA THR A 212 -6.17 14.20 -11.66
C THR A 212 -6.69 15.38 -12.49
N ASP A 213 -6.38 15.38 -13.79
CA ASP A 213 -6.99 16.30 -14.74
C ASP A 213 -8.45 15.91 -15.06
N GLY A 214 -9.09 16.68 -15.94
CA GLY A 214 -10.45 16.41 -16.43
C GLY A 214 -10.60 15.10 -17.22
N HIS A 215 -9.51 14.39 -17.53
CA HIS A 215 -9.49 13.08 -18.17
C HIS A 215 -9.08 11.95 -17.21
N ASN A 216 -8.98 12.23 -15.90
CA ASN A 216 -8.52 11.31 -14.86
C ASN A 216 -7.04 10.90 -14.96
N ASN A 217 -6.21 11.64 -15.71
CA ASN A 217 -4.76 11.44 -15.67
C ASN A 217 -4.20 12.04 -14.38
N LEU A 218 -3.30 11.34 -13.71
CA LEU A 218 -2.45 11.92 -12.68
C LEU A 218 -1.63 13.05 -13.31
N THR A 219 -1.64 14.21 -12.67
CA THR A 219 -1.13 15.48 -13.26
C THR A 219 0.22 15.91 -12.72
N ASP A 220 0.54 15.47 -11.50
CA ASP A 220 1.70 15.93 -10.77
C ASP A 220 2.86 14.91 -10.83
N THR A 221 4.06 15.36 -10.46
CA THR A 221 5.23 14.47 -10.43
C THR A 221 5.26 13.68 -9.12
N PRO A 222 5.22 12.34 -9.14
CA PRO A 222 5.31 11.54 -7.94
C PRO A 222 6.73 11.53 -7.36
N SER A 223 6.83 11.46 -6.04
CA SER A 223 8.06 11.18 -5.28
C SER A 223 7.76 10.11 -4.24
N LEU A 224 8.69 9.16 -4.06
CA LEU A 224 8.48 7.99 -3.21
C LEU A 224 9.70 7.75 -2.33
N GLN A 225 9.47 7.67 -1.02
CA GLN A 225 10.51 7.38 -0.03
C GLN A 225 10.04 6.29 0.92
N PHE A 226 10.91 5.34 1.24
CA PHE A 226 10.65 4.30 2.24
C PHE A 226 11.41 4.55 3.52
N TYR A 227 10.78 4.20 4.63
CA TYR A 227 11.33 4.20 5.98
C TYR A 227 11.16 2.83 6.61
N TRP A 228 12.08 2.46 7.49
CA TRP A 228 11.89 1.29 8.35
C TRP A 228 10.71 1.50 9.28
N ALA A 229 10.01 0.41 9.59
CA ALA A 229 9.02 0.38 10.63
C ALA A 229 9.67 0.68 12.00
N GLY A 230 8.87 1.30 12.88
CA GLY A 230 9.32 1.84 14.16
C GLY A 230 9.96 3.23 14.08
N THR A 231 10.19 3.83 15.24
CA THR A 231 10.90 5.10 15.35
C THR A 231 12.41 4.88 15.49
N ALA A 232 13.19 5.86 15.07
CA ALA A 232 14.65 5.87 15.16
C ALA A 232 15.12 6.92 16.17
N SER A 233 16.29 6.69 16.78
CA SER A 233 16.92 7.62 17.71
C SER A 233 18.43 7.73 17.45
N GLY A 234 19.03 8.84 17.91
CA GLY A 234 20.45 9.12 17.77
C GLY A 234 20.91 9.12 16.30
N ASN A 235 22.05 8.48 16.03
CA ASN A 235 22.69 8.48 14.72
C ASN A 235 21.95 7.66 13.64
N ALA A 236 20.89 6.94 14.02
CA ALA A 236 20.08 6.16 13.07
C ALA A 236 18.99 6.99 12.39
N VAL A 237 18.73 8.22 12.87
CA VAL A 237 17.70 9.11 12.31
C VAL A 237 18.21 9.71 11.00
N THR A 238 17.45 9.55 9.92
CA THR A 238 17.71 10.16 8.61
C THR A 238 16.67 11.21 8.23
N ALA A 239 15.49 11.17 8.85
CA ALA A 239 14.46 12.20 8.71
C ALA A 239 13.82 12.47 10.07
N THR A 240 13.50 13.72 10.34
CA THR A 240 12.84 14.14 11.59
C THR A 240 11.53 14.84 11.26
N TRP A 241 10.44 14.39 11.89
CA TRP A 241 9.14 15.07 11.80
C TRP A 241 8.84 15.76 13.11
N HIS A 242 8.48 17.05 13.05
CA HIS A 242 8.19 17.84 14.23
C HIS A 242 6.74 17.68 14.64
N ILE A 243 6.50 17.31 15.89
CA ILE A 243 5.16 17.18 16.45
C ILE A 243 4.69 18.58 16.84
N SER A 244 3.49 18.94 16.39
CA SER A 244 2.86 20.19 16.82
C SER A 244 2.48 20.12 18.30
N PRO A 245 2.74 21.19 19.07
CA PRO A 245 2.34 21.28 20.48
C PRO A 245 0.82 21.51 20.60
N VAL A 246 0.05 20.43 20.44
CA VAL A 246 -1.39 20.42 20.53
C VAL A 246 -1.87 19.30 21.45
N GLN A 247 -2.98 19.54 22.15
CA GLN A 247 -3.76 18.50 22.81
C GLN A 247 -4.89 18.10 21.87
N ILE A 248 -5.02 16.80 21.60
CA ILE A 248 -6.04 16.27 20.69
C ILE A 248 -6.95 15.34 21.48
N ALA A 249 -8.25 15.62 21.46
CA ALA A 249 -9.29 14.75 21.99
C ALA A 249 -10.10 14.17 20.83
N ILE A 250 -10.11 12.84 20.69
CA ILE A 250 -10.89 12.15 19.65
C ILE A 250 -12.30 11.93 20.18
N GLN A 251 -13.28 12.45 19.45
CA GLN A 251 -14.70 12.37 19.82
C GLN A 251 -15.40 11.15 19.22
N GLY A 252 -14.86 10.58 18.14
CA GLY A 252 -15.39 9.37 17.51
C GLY A 252 -15.01 9.23 16.04
N VAL A 253 -15.39 8.08 15.48
CA VAL A 253 -15.17 7.71 14.08
C VAL A 253 -16.54 7.46 13.45
N ASP A 254 -16.80 8.10 12.31
CA ASP A 254 -18.01 7.91 11.52
C ASP A 254 -17.64 7.11 10.25
N ILE A 255 -18.25 5.94 10.03
CA ILE A 255 -18.18 5.26 8.73
C ILE A 255 -19.24 5.87 7.83
N ARG A 256 -18.86 6.26 6.61
CA ARG A 256 -19.81 6.65 5.57
C ARG A 256 -19.46 5.88 4.31
N SER A 257 -20.24 4.85 4.02
CA SER A 257 -19.99 3.91 2.91
C SER A 257 -20.12 4.50 1.50
N THR A 258 -20.45 5.80 1.35
CA THR A 258 -20.73 6.41 0.05
C THR A 258 -20.37 7.90 0.04
N TRP A 259 -19.12 8.20 -0.29
CA TRP A 259 -18.77 9.50 -0.86
C TRP A 259 -18.36 9.28 -2.30
N THR A 260 -18.89 10.09 -3.20
CA THR A 260 -18.47 10.13 -4.61
C THR A 260 -16.97 10.39 -4.78
N THR A 261 -16.30 10.85 -3.71
CA THR A 261 -14.88 11.17 -3.65
C THR A 261 -13.99 10.02 -3.17
N GLY A 262 -14.55 8.85 -2.81
CA GLY A 262 -13.77 7.73 -2.25
C GLY A 262 -13.40 7.88 -0.76
N GLU A 263 -13.93 8.91 -0.10
CA GLU A 263 -13.86 9.06 1.36
C GLU A 263 -14.79 8.03 2.02
N ALA A 264 -14.23 7.23 2.93
CA ALA A 264 -14.96 6.13 3.58
C ALA A 264 -15.21 6.41 5.08
N PHE A 265 -14.43 7.29 5.70
CA PHE A 265 -14.46 7.52 7.14
C PHE A 265 -14.23 8.98 7.53
N GLY A 266 -14.81 9.38 8.66
CA GLY A 266 -14.55 10.66 9.31
C GLY A 266 -14.05 10.46 10.74
N VAL A 267 -12.94 11.11 11.12
CA VAL A 267 -12.46 11.14 12.51
C VAL A 267 -12.74 12.51 13.10
N ARG A 268 -13.67 12.57 14.05
CA ARG A 268 -14.05 13.80 14.75
C ARG A 268 -13.12 14.03 15.93
N THR A 269 -12.56 15.23 16.01
CA THR A 269 -11.58 15.61 17.01
C THR A 269 -11.85 17.00 17.55
N THR A 270 -11.27 17.28 18.70
CA THR A 270 -11.10 18.62 19.25
C THR A 270 -9.62 18.86 19.45
N ILE A 271 -9.10 19.92 18.85
CA ILE A 271 -7.68 20.27 18.90
C ILE A 271 -7.51 21.56 19.69
N ARG A 272 -6.64 21.54 20.69
CA ARG A 272 -6.27 22.70 21.50
C ARG A 272 -4.80 23.02 21.32
N ASN A 273 -4.48 24.27 21.01
CA ASN A 273 -3.09 24.74 20.95
C ASN A 273 -2.54 24.85 22.38
N THR A 274 -1.52 24.06 22.71
CA THR A 274 -0.86 24.08 24.03
C THR A 274 0.43 24.90 24.05
N SER A 275 0.85 25.44 22.89
CA SER A 275 2.01 26.33 22.82
C SER A 275 1.70 27.77 23.23
N HIS A 276 2.77 28.55 23.40
CA HIS A 276 2.70 29.99 23.64
C HIS A 276 2.62 30.82 22.36
N SER A 277 2.63 30.20 21.18
CA SER A 277 2.61 30.87 19.88
C SER A 277 1.41 30.45 19.02
N PRO A 278 0.89 31.31 18.13
CA PRO A 278 -0.10 30.89 17.15
C PRO A 278 0.42 29.77 16.25
N LEU A 279 -0.43 28.78 15.97
CA LEU A 279 -0.17 27.68 15.06
C LEU A 279 -0.83 27.95 13.71
N HIS A 280 -0.16 27.69 12.59
CA HIS A 280 -0.68 27.92 11.25
C HIS A 280 -1.10 26.60 10.59
N TRP A 281 -2.37 26.47 10.21
CA TRP A 281 -2.92 25.21 9.68
C TRP A 281 -2.30 24.81 8.34
N SER A 282 -2.00 25.78 7.49
CA SER A 282 -1.40 25.56 6.17
C SER A 282 0.00 24.95 6.20
N LYS A 283 0.62 24.79 7.37
CA LYS A 283 1.94 24.16 7.54
C LYS A 283 1.86 22.82 8.28
N MET A 284 0.64 22.29 8.46
CA MET A 284 0.38 21.11 9.26
C MET A 284 -0.23 19.99 8.45
N LEU A 285 0.22 18.78 8.76
CA LEU A 285 -0.39 17.55 8.30
C LEU A 285 -0.84 16.74 9.50
N ALA A 286 -2.01 16.11 9.37
CA ALA A 286 -2.45 15.11 10.31
C ALA A 286 -2.00 13.73 9.84
N ILE A 287 -1.33 13.00 10.72
CA ILE A 287 -1.14 11.56 10.61
C ILE A 287 -2.22 10.90 11.45
N ILE A 288 -3.00 10.05 10.84
CA ILE A 288 -4.11 9.35 11.47
C ILE A 288 -3.90 7.87 11.28
N TRP A 289 -3.95 7.11 12.35
CA TRP A 289 -3.82 5.66 12.28
C TRP A 289 -4.80 4.96 13.19
N PHE A 290 -5.05 3.70 12.84
CA PHE A 290 -5.93 2.82 13.58
C PHE A 290 -5.14 1.56 13.95
N ASP A 291 -5.25 1.16 15.21
CA ASP A 291 -4.64 -0.05 15.73
C ASP A 291 -5.58 -0.80 16.68
N ASN A 292 -5.22 -2.04 17.00
CA ASN A 292 -5.93 -2.87 17.98
C ASN A 292 -5.32 -2.75 19.39
N SER A 293 -4.30 -1.89 19.58
CA SER A 293 -3.53 -1.80 20.81
C SER A 293 -2.90 -0.41 20.89
N SER A 294 -3.14 0.29 22.00
CA SER A 294 -2.60 1.62 22.30
C SER A 294 -1.07 1.73 22.34
N GLN A 295 -0.36 0.63 22.11
CA GLN A 295 1.09 0.56 22.11
C GLN A 295 1.71 0.77 20.72
N PHE A 296 0.93 0.66 19.63
CA PHE A 296 1.49 0.79 18.29
C PHE A 296 1.51 2.24 17.82
N GLY A 297 2.69 2.72 17.46
CA GLY A 297 2.83 3.99 16.77
C GLY A 297 2.41 3.87 15.31
N PHE A 298 2.15 5.01 14.66
CA PHE A 298 1.91 5.04 13.22
C PHE A 298 3.08 4.48 12.40
N THR A 299 4.25 4.19 12.96
CA THR A 299 5.40 3.58 12.26
C THR A 299 5.42 2.05 12.35
N GLU A 300 4.52 1.42 13.10
CA GLU A 300 4.52 -0.02 13.37
C GLU A 300 3.79 -0.85 12.30
N PRO A 301 4.19 -2.11 12.03
CA PRO A 301 3.49 -2.93 11.05
C PRO A 301 2.04 -3.21 11.46
N GLY A 302 1.17 -3.44 10.46
CA GLY A 302 -0.22 -3.85 10.69
C GLY A 302 -1.19 -2.75 11.13
N VAL A 303 -0.76 -1.50 11.17
CA VAL A 303 -1.65 -0.35 11.40
C VAL A 303 -2.16 0.23 10.07
N SER A 304 -3.40 0.67 10.05
CA SER A 304 -3.96 1.41 8.92
C SER A 304 -3.62 2.88 9.05
N ARG A 305 -3.00 3.49 8.04
CA ARG A 305 -2.41 4.83 8.12
C ARG A 305 -2.99 5.75 7.07
N TYR A 306 -3.13 7.01 7.44
CA TYR A 306 -3.65 8.05 6.58
C TYR A 306 -2.92 9.36 6.82
N PHE A 307 -2.68 10.09 5.74
CA PHE A 307 -2.40 11.52 5.82
C PHE A 307 -3.69 12.30 5.56
N SER A 308 -3.81 13.44 6.23
CA SER A 308 -4.87 14.40 5.95
C SER A 308 -4.37 15.82 6.14
N THR A 309 -4.65 16.69 5.18
CA THR A 309 -4.48 18.14 5.36
C THR A 309 -5.49 18.64 6.40
N ILE A 310 -5.13 19.67 7.16
CA ILE A 310 -6.11 20.30 8.06
C ILE A 310 -7.25 20.90 7.22
N PRO A 311 -8.51 20.50 7.45
CA PRO A 311 -9.62 20.99 6.65
C PRO A 311 -9.79 22.51 6.85
N SER A 312 -10.04 23.22 5.74
CA SER A 312 -10.34 24.65 5.80
C SER A 312 -11.66 24.88 6.54
N LEU A 313 -11.59 25.53 7.68
CA LEU A 313 -12.74 25.89 8.49
C LEU A 313 -13.33 27.21 7.96
N THR A 314 -14.53 27.14 7.38
CA THR A 314 -15.23 28.29 6.82
C THR A 314 -15.41 29.38 7.88
N GLY A 315 -14.86 30.57 7.63
CA GLY A 315 -14.99 31.73 8.52
C GLY A 315 -14.03 31.77 9.72
N SER A 316 -13.12 30.82 9.87
CA SER A 316 -12.06 30.91 10.90
C SER A 316 -10.74 31.37 10.31
N SER A 317 -9.92 32.02 11.15
CA SER A 317 -8.52 32.32 10.82
C SER A 317 -7.77 31.04 10.44
N ASN A 318 -6.81 31.13 9.50
CA ASN A 318 -5.83 30.07 9.21
C ASN A 318 -4.85 29.81 10.38
N THR A 319 -5.13 30.37 11.55
CA THR A 319 -4.31 30.28 12.75
C THR A 319 -5.12 29.82 13.95
N LEU A 320 -4.50 28.99 14.80
CA LEU A 320 -4.99 28.64 16.12
C LEU A 320 -4.18 29.37 17.18
N ASN A 321 -4.81 30.32 17.87
CA ASN A 321 -4.15 31.08 18.94
C ASN A 321 -3.80 30.18 20.15
N PRO A 322 -2.80 30.56 20.96
CA PRO A 322 -2.47 29.87 22.21
C PRO A 322 -3.69 29.62 23.09
N GLY A 323 -3.85 28.38 23.57
CA GLY A 323 -4.96 27.95 24.43
C GLY A 323 -6.32 27.81 23.74
N ALA A 324 -6.47 28.28 22.50
CA ALA A 324 -7.71 28.15 21.74
C ALA A 324 -7.96 26.70 21.34
N THR A 325 -9.24 26.36 21.21
CA THR A 325 -9.73 25.03 20.91
C THR A 325 -10.63 25.07 19.68
N VAL A 326 -10.49 24.08 18.80
CA VAL A 326 -11.28 23.99 17.58
C VAL A 326 -11.76 22.55 17.32
N PRO A 327 -13.02 22.33 16.94
CA PRO A 327 -13.47 21.04 16.45
C PRO A 327 -13.02 20.83 15.00
N LEU A 328 -12.49 19.66 14.69
CA LEU A 328 -12.05 19.28 13.35
C LEU A 328 -12.53 17.87 13.01
N THR A 329 -12.97 17.68 11.77
CA THR A 329 -13.33 16.36 11.24
C THR A 329 -12.41 16.04 10.07
N PHE A 330 -11.51 15.09 10.27
CA PHE A 330 -10.65 14.59 9.20
C PHE A 330 -11.41 13.57 8.37
N ARG A 331 -11.45 13.78 7.06
CA ARG A 331 -12.08 12.85 6.12
C ARG A 331 -10.99 12.01 5.49
N LEU A 332 -11.13 10.69 5.59
CA LEU A 332 -10.11 9.74 5.19
C LEU A 332 -10.57 8.96 3.98
N VAL A 333 -9.66 8.85 3.02
CA VAL A 333 -9.82 8.11 1.78
C VAL A 333 -9.20 6.74 1.96
N GLY A 334 -9.96 5.69 1.69
CA GLY A 334 -9.49 4.32 1.81
C GLY A 334 -10.59 3.31 1.48
N PRO A 335 -10.25 2.03 1.35
CA PRO A 335 -11.26 0.99 1.23
C PRO A 335 -12.18 1.02 2.45
N VAL A 336 -13.48 0.79 2.24
CA VAL A 336 -14.45 0.66 3.34
C VAL A 336 -14.15 -0.63 4.10
N ASP A 337 -13.25 -0.55 5.08
CA ASP A 337 -13.01 -1.59 6.06
C ASP A 337 -13.88 -1.36 7.33
N PRO A 338 -14.93 -2.18 7.55
CA PRO A 338 -15.77 -2.06 8.72
C PRO A 338 -15.02 -2.31 10.03
N THR A 339 -13.89 -3.02 10.00
CA THR A 339 -13.10 -3.35 11.19
C THR A 339 -12.38 -2.13 11.78
N LEU A 340 -12.19 -1.05 11.01
CA LEU A 340 -11.58 0.18 11.52
C LEU A 340 -12.37 0.82 12.67
N THR A 341 -13.69 0.63 12.74
CA THR A 341 -14.48 1.11 13.90
C THR A 341 -14.26 0.32 15.18
N SER A 342 -13.75 -0.90 15.07
CA SER A 342 -13.35 -1.70 16.23
C SER A 342 -11.91 -1.39 16.69
N GLN A 343 -11.17 -0.63 15.89
CA GLN A 343 -9.81 -0.20 16.19
C GLN A 343 -9.82 1.15 16.92
N GLN A 344 -8.78 1.40 17.71
CA GLN A 344 -8.58 2.68 18.37
C GLN A 344 -8.00 3.67 17.36
N PRO A 345 -8.66 4.80 17.10
CA PRO A 345 -8.10 5.87 16.28
C PRO A 345 -7.06 6.65 17.08
N HIS A 346 -6.03 7.11 16.39
CA HIS A 346 -5.04 8.02 16.92
C HIS A 346 -4.79 9.13 15.91
N VAL A 347 -4.50 10.33 16.41
CA VAL A 347 -4.26 11.51 15.58
C VAL A 347 -3.03 12.23 16.10
N LEU A 348 -2.13 12.55 15.18
CA LEU A 348 -0.94 13.33 15.43
C LEU A 348 -0.89 14.47 14.42
N LEU A 349 -0.63 15.69 14.89
CA LEU A 349 -0.32 16.80 14.00
C LEU A 349 1.19 16.98 13.89
N ILE A 350 1.71 16.93 12.67
CA ILE A 350 3.11 17.22 12.38
C ILE A 350 3.25 18.52 11.61
N GLN A 351 4.38 19.19 11.80
CA GLN A 351 4.78 20.34 11.02
C GLN A 351 5.85 19.94 10.03
N GLU A 352 5.80 20.60 8.88
CA GLU A 352 6.91 20.63 7.94
C GLU A 352 8.15 21.18 8.68
N GLY A 353 9.18 20.35 8.82
CA GLY A 353 10.46 20.79 9.36
C GLY A 353 11.11 21.76 8.38
N THR A 354 11.20 23.04 8.76
CA THR A 354 12.18 23.94 8.17
C THR A 354 13.51 23.65 8.87
N ASN A 355 14.42 22.95 8.21
CA ASN A 355 15.81 22.89 8.65
C ASN A 355 16.42 24.29 8.71
#